data_AF-A0A9W8N9I2-F1
#
_entry.id   AF-A0A9W8N9I2-F1
#
_cell.length_a   1.000
_cell.length_b   1.000
_cell.length_c   1.000
_cell.angle_alpha   90.00
_cell.angle_beta   90.00
_cell.angle_gamma   90.00
#
_symmetry.space_group_name_H-M   'P 1'
#
loop_
_entity.id
_entity.type
_entity.pdbx_description
1 polymer ?
#
loop_
_entity_poly.entity_id
_entity_poly.type
_entity_poly.pdbx_seq_one_letter_code
_entity_poly.pdbx_strand_id
1 'polypeptide(L)'
;MSSGVGGAPSVVGQVGMPAPAPRPRGPKLKFTPEDDALLIDLKENKSLTWKQIADFFPGRSSGTLQVRYCTKLKAKTTQWTDETDQKLRTALQDYENEKWRYVSNKVGPGFTPQACRERAAQLSGELPEEVGAEEGL
;
A
#
# COMPACT_ATOMS: atom_id res chain seq x y z
N MET A 1 -0.72 -39.91 -2.70
CA MET A 1 -1.56 -39.76 -1.49
C MET A 1 -0.70 -39.20 -0.36
N SER A 2 -1.03 -37.96 0.02
CA SER A 2 -0.98 -37.34 1.35
C SER A 2 0.35 -37.16 2.13
N SER A 3 0.51 -35.90 2.53
CA SER A 3 1.44 -35.21 3.44
C SER A 3 1.60 -35.80 4.85
N GLY A 4 2.72 -35.50 5.52
CA GLY A 4 2.91 -35.68 6.96
C GLY A 4 4.20 -35.03 7.49
N VAL A 5 4.04 -34.05 8.39
CA VAL A 5 5.02 -33.10 8.94
C VAL A 5 6.02 -33.75 9.91
N GLY A 6 7.28 -33.32 9.90
CA GLY A 6 8.25 -33.64 10.95
C GLY A 6 9.40 -32.64 11.00
N GLY A 7 9.20 -31.50 11.67
CA GLY A 7 10.28 -30.56 11.98
C GLY A 7 11.37 -31.23 12.81
N ALA A 8 12.64 -30.92 12.52
CA ALA A 8 13.77 -31.49 13.24
C ALA A 8 13.66 -31.21 14.75
N PRO A 9 13.78 -32.24 15.62
CA PRO A 9 13.69 -32.06 17.06
C PRO A 9 14.85 -31.20 17.56
N SER A 10 14.54 -30.23 18.43
CA SER A 10 15.53 -29.36 19.06
C SER A 10 16.40 -30.16 20.02
N VAL A 11 17.70 -30.22 19.75
CA VAL A 11 18.70 -30.97 20.55
C VAL A 11 19.30 -30.16 21.70
N VAL A 12 18.68 -29.04 22.08
CA VAL A 12 19.18 -28.16 23.15
C VAL A 12 18.93 -28.81 24.52
N GLY A 13 19.98 -29.38 25.12
CA GLY A 13 19.96 -29.90 26.49
C GLY A 13 20.65 -31.25 26.73
N GLN A 14 21.29 -31.87 25.73
CA GLN A 14 22.04 -33.13 25.94
C GLN A 14 23.32 -32.92 26.78
N VAL A 15 23.55 -33.80 27.76
CA VAL A 15 24.74 -33.84 28.62
C VAL A 15 25.98 -34.03 27.76
N GLY A 16 26.90 -33.05 27.79
CA GLY A 16 28.14 -33.04 27.00
C GLY A 16 28.24 -31.90 25.97
N MET A 17 27.18 -31.12 25.76
CA MET A 17 27.21 -29.96 24.84
C MET A 17 27.51 -28.65 25.57
N PRO A 18 28.34 -27.75 24.99
CA PRO A 18 28.63 -26.45 25.60
C PRO A 18 27.35 -25.62 25.72
N ALA A 19 27.24 -24.85 26.82
CA ALA A 19 26.10 -23.96 27.02
C ALA A 19 25.90 -23.06 25.79
N PRO A 20 24.66 -22.84 25.31
CA PRO A 20 24.40 -22.01 24.16
C PRO A 20 25.02 -20.62 24.40
N ALA A 21 25.83 -20.17 23.45
CA ALA A 21 26.59 -18.95 23.58
C ALA A 21 25.67 -17.80 24.03
N PRO A 22 26.03 -17.05 25.08
CA PRO A 22 25.22 -15.93 25.53
C PRO A 22 25.11 -14.95 24.36
N ARG A 23 23.88 -14.69 23.92
CA ARG A 23 23.65 -13.68 22.87
C ARG A 23 24.26 -12.38 23.37
N PRO A 24 25.17 -11.73 22.61
CA PRO A 24 25.71 -10.44 23.02
C PRO A 24 24.55 -9.45 23.06
N ARG A 25 24.07 -9.17 24.27
CA ARG A 25 23.08 -8.12 24.53
C ARG A 25 23.85 -6.83 24.69
N GLY A 26 24.37 -6.32 23.57
CA GLY A 26 24.77 -4.92 23.49
C GLY A 26 23.58 -4.00 23.80
N PRO A 27 23.82 -2.70 24.05
CA PRO A 27 22.75 -1.74 24.24
C PRO A 27 21.73 -1.88 23.11
N LYS A 28 20.44 -2.07 23.45
CA LYS A 28 19.36 -2.09 22.44
C LYS A 28 19.28 -0.70 21.81
N LEU A 29 20.03 -0.49 20.72
CA LEU A 29 19.96 0.73 19.91
C LEU A 29 18.52 0.86 19.39
N LYS A 30 17.76 1.77 20.00
CA LYS A 30 16.39 2.09 19.57
C LYS A 30 16.47 2.86 18.26
N PHE A 31 15.52 2.61 17.36
CA PHE A 31 15.33 3.42 16.16
C PHE A 31 14.88 4.81 16.56
N THR A 32 15.60 5.83 16.10
CA THR A 32 15.19 7.23 16.23
C THR A 32 14.40 7.69 14.99
N PRO A 33 13.70 8.83 15.05
CA PRO A 33 13.06 9.42 13.87
C PRO A 33 14.05 9.69 12.73
N GLU A 34 15.28 10.09 13.06
CA GLU A 34 16.36 10.35 12.10
C GLU A 34 16.80 9.05 11.41
N ASP A 35 16.92 7.96 12.18
CA ASP A 35 17.17 6.63 11.62
C ASP A 35 16.06 6.20 10.65
N ASP A 36 14.80 6.43 11.04
CA ASP A 36 13.64 6.06 10.23
C ASP A 36 13.60 6.88 8.92
N ALA A 37 13.92 8.19 8.98
CA ALA A 37 14.00 9.05 7.81
C ALA A 37 15.13 8.63 6.86
N LEU A 38 16.32 8.34 7.39
CA LEU A 38 17.45 7.83 6.61
C LEU A 38 17.10 6.47 5.97
N LEU A 39 16.43 5.58 6.70
CA LEU A 39 16.03 4.27 6.21
C LEU A 39 15.03 4.38 5.05
N ILE A 40 14.11 5.34 5.11
CA ILE A 40 13.16 5.63 4.04
C ILE A 40 13.89 6.18 2.80
N ASP A 41 14.72 7.22 2.96
CA ASP A 41 15.43 7.84 1.83
C ASP A 41 16.30 6.83 1.08
N LEU A 42 17.09 6.04 1.82
CA LEU A 42 17.96 5.03 1.21
C LEU A 42 17.15 3.94 0.48
N LYS A 43 15.95 3.61 0.97
CA LYS A 43 15.12 2.55 0.39
C LYS A 43 14.28 3.00 -0.79
N GLU A 44 13.74 4.21 -0.75
CA GLU A 44 12.74 4.72 -1.70
C GLU A 44 13.34 5.70 -2.70
N ASN A 45 14.17 6.64 -2.24
CA ASN A 45 14.78 7.65 -3.09
C ASN A 45 16.06 7.15 -3.75
N LYS A 46 16.91 6.43 -3.00
CA LYS A 46 18.17 5.86 -3.51
C LYS A 46 18.03 4.44 -4.06
N SER A 47 16.88 3.79 -3.84
CA SER A 47 16.59 2.43 -4.30
C SER A 47 17.66 1.39 -3.94
N LEU A 48 18.30 1.53 -2.77
CA LEU A 48 19.36 0.62 -2.35
C LEU A 48 18.82 -0.73 -1.87
N THR A 49 19.66 -1.77 -1.97
CA THR A 49 19.38 -3.08 -1.38
C THR A 49 19.55 -3.05 0.15
N TRP A 50 18.83 -3.90 0.88
CA TRP A 50 18.95 -3.98 2.34
C TRP A 50 20.38 -4.22 2.85
N LYS A 51 21.21 -4.91 2.06
CA LYS A 51 22.62 -5.11 2.38
C LYS A 51 23.40 -3.79 2.32
N GLN A 52 23.25 -3.03 1.23
CA GLN A 52 23.88 -1.71 1.09
C GLN A 52 23.37 -0.72 2.13
N ILE A 53 22.07 -0.77 2.45
CA ILE A 53 21.49 0.09 3.49
C ILE A 53 22.13 -0.22 4.86
N ALA A 54 22.42 -1.48 5.17
CA ALA A 54 23.04 -1.85 6.45
C ALA A 54 24.43 -1.22 6.66
N ASP A 55 25.14 -0.87 5.59
CA ASP A 55 26.43 -0.16 5.67
C ASP A 55 26.29 1.25 6.26
N PHE A 56 25.08 1.85 6.20
CA PHE A 56 24.77 3.15 6.79
C PHE A 56 24.23 3.08 8.23
N PHE A 57 24.00 1.87 8.76
CA PHE A 57 23.48 1.65 10.12
C PHE A 57 24.41 0.73 10.93
N PRO A 58 25.53 1.27 11.45
CA PRO A 58 26.48 0.47 12.21
C PRO A 58 25.80 -0.20 13.41
N GLY A 59 26.01 -1.52 13.54
CA GLY A 59 25.40 -2.32 14.62
C GLY A 59 23.97 -2.77 14.35
N ARG A 60 23.39 -2.51 13.17
CA ARG A 60 22.09 -3.06 12.74
C ARG A 60 22.26 -3.98 11.54
N SER A 61 21.63 -5.15 11.58
CA SER A 61 21.61 -6.05 10.42
C SER A 61 20.56 -5.60 9.40
N SER A 62 20.81 -5.93 8.13
CA SER A 62 19.87 -5.72 7.02
C SER A 62 18.47 -6.28 7.31
N GLY A 63 18.38 -7.45 7.95
CA GLY A 63 17.10 -8.04 8.34
C GLY A 63 16.35 -7.23 9.40
N THR A 64 17.06 -6.62 10.36
CA THR A 64 16.43 -5.73 11.37
C THR A 64 15.85 -4.48 10.71
N LEU A 65 16.58 -3.89 9.75
CA LEU A 65 16.16 -2.72 8.98
C LEU A 65 14.95 -3.03 8.10
N GLN A 66 14.96 -4.18 7.42
CA GLN A 66 13.83 -4.64 6.61
C GLN A 66 12.57 -4.81 7.45
N VAL A 67 12.66 -5.46 8.62
CA VAL A 67 11.52 -5.63 9.52
C VAL A 67 11.00 -4.27 10.01
N ARG A 68 11.88 -3.36 10.43
CA ARG A 68 11.50 -2.00 10.84
C ARG A 68 10.75 -1.29 9.72
N TYR A 69 11.30 -1.30 8.51
CA TYR A 69 10.70 -0.64 7.36
C TYR A 69 9.33 -1.23 7.03
N CYS A 70 9.22 -2.54 6.84
CA CYS A 70 7.97 -3.20 6.46
C CYS A 70 6.87 -3.05 7.50
N THR A 71 7.19 -3.03 8.80
CA THR A 71 6.19 -3.00 9.88
C THR A 71 5.83 -1.61 10.37
N LYS A 72 6.73 -0.62 10.27
CA LYS A 72 6.54 0.71 10.86
C LYS A 72 6.62 1.88 9.88
N LEU A 73 7.29 1.71 8.73
CA LEU A 73 7.62 2.83 7.85
C LEU A 73 6.93 2.76 6.49
N LYS A 74 6.83 1.58 5.87
CA LYS A 74 6.29 1.40 4.51
C LYS A 74 4.88 2.00 4.33
N ALA A 75 4.01 1.83 5.32
CA ALA A 75 2.66 2.40 5.29
C ALA A 75 2.64 3.94 5.43
N LYS A 76 3.69 4.56 5.99
CA LYS A 76 3.83 6.01 6.05
C LYS A 76 4.45 6.57 4.77
N THR A 77 5.21 5.76 4.04
CA THR A 77 5.85 6.15 2.78
C THR A 77 4.99 5.93 1.55
N THR A 78 3.86 5.22 1.66
CA THR A 78 2.84 5.21 0.60
C THR A 78 2.12 6.56 0.56
N GLN A 79 2.87 7.62 0.27
CA GLN A 79 2.32 8.94 0.03
C GLN A 79 1.74 8.96 -1.37
N TRP A 80 0.51 9.42 -1.46
CA TRP A 80 -0.09 9.83 -2.71
C TRP A 80 0.75 10.99 -3.26
N THR A 81 1.52 10.71 -4.31
CA THR A 81 2.26 11.74 -5.05
C THR A 81 1.37 12.27 -6.15
N ASP A 82 1.62 13.49 -6.62
CA ASP A 82 0.88 14.07 -7.75
C ASP A 82 0.88 13.13 -8.97
N GLU A 83 1.99 12.42 -9.22
CA GLU A 83 2.08 11.41 -10.26
C GLU A 83 1.16 10.20 -10.01
N THR A 84 1.06 9.71 -8.78
CA THR A 84 0.16 8.58 -8.45
C THR A 84 -1.30 9.00 -8.42
N ASP A 85 -1.59 10.22 -7.95
CA ASP A 85 -2.91 10.85 -8.08
C ASP A 85 -3.31 11.02 -9.54
N GLN A 86 -2.40 11.48 -10.39
CA GLN A 86 -2.66 11.63 -11.82
C GLN A 86 -2.94 10.28 -12.48
N LYS A 87 -2.16 9.24 -12.16
CA LYS A 87 -2.42 7.86 -12.62
C LYS A 87 -3.78 7.36 -12.13
N LEU A 88 -4.15 7.63 -10.88
CA LEU A 88 -5.46 7.28 -10.34
C LEU A 88 -6.58 7.99 -11.09
N ARG A 89 -6.47 9.31 -11.31
CA ARG A 89 -7.46 10.10 -12.08
C ARG A 89 -7.64 9.57 -13.48
N THR A 90 -6.54 9.28 -14.18
CA THR A 90 -6.57 8.69 -15.52
C THR A 90 -7.27 7.33 -15.50
N ALA A 91 -6.92 6.45 -14.56
CA ALA A 91 -7.55 5.13 -14.46
C ALA A 91 -9.06 5.20 -14.18
N LEU A 92 -9.50 6.14 -13.33
CA LEU A 92 -10.91 6.39 -13.08
C LEU A 92 -11.64 6.91 -14.33
N GLN A 93 -11.03 7.86 -15.05
CA GLN A 93 -11.60 8.41 -16.27
C GLN A 93 -11.71 7.34 -17.37
N ASP A 94 -10.70 6.49 -17.54
CA ASP A 94 -10.73 5.37 -18.48
C ASP A 94 -11.84 4.39 -18.13
N TYR A 95 -11.98 4.03 -16.85
CA TYR A 95 -13.08 3.18 -16.40
C TYR A 95 -14.46 3.79 -16.70
N GLU A 96 -14.64 5.09 -16.46
CA GLU A 96 -15.89 5.77 -16.83
C GLU A 96 -16.14 5.72 -18.35
N ASN A 97 -15.12 5.97 -19.16
CA ASN A 97 -15.23 5.90 -20.62
C ASN A 97 -15.60 4.49 -21.09
N GLU A 98 -14.94 3.46 -20.55
CA GLU A 98 -15.23 2.06 -20.86
C GLU A 98 -16.64 1.66 -20.42
N LYS A 99 -17.07 2.10 -19.22
CA LYS A 99 -18.45 1.92 -18.73
C LYS A 99 -19.47 2.45 -19.73
N TRP A 100 -19.30 3.68 -20.23
CA TRP A 100 -20.26 4.26 -21.17
C TRP A 100 -20.19 3.66 -22.56
N ARG A 101 -19.02 3.18 -23.01
CA ARG A 101 -18.90 2.36 -24.23
C ARG A 101 -19.69 1.07 -24.11
N TYR A 102 -19.56 0.38 -22.98
CA TYR A 102 -20.33 -0.82 -22.72
C TYR A 102 -21.84 -0.54 -22.73
N VAL A 103 -22.29 0.53 -22.07
CA VAL A 103 -23.71 0.93 -22.07
C VAL A 103 -24.19 1.27 -23.48
N SER A 104 -23.46 2.08 -24.23
CA SER A 104 -23.78 2.44 -25.62
C SER A 104 -23.99 1.21 -26.50
N ASN A 105 -23.08 0.22 -26.42
CA ASN A 105 -23.20 -1.04 -27.14
C ASN A 105 -24.47 -1.83 -26.75
N LYS A 106 -24.94 -1.71 -25.51
CA LYS A 106 -26.16 -2.37 -25.02
C LYS A 106 -27.43 -1.63 -25.43
N VAL A 107 -27.41 -0.31 -25.52
CA VAL A 107 -28.56 0.51 -25.92
C VAL A 107 -28.82 0.35 -27.43
N GLY A 108 -27.77 0.26 -28.23
CA GLY A 108 -27.86 -0.11 -29.64
C GLY A 108 -27.15 0.86 -30.59
N PRO A 109 -27.17 0.58 -31.90
CA PRO A 109 -26.50 1.41 -32.89
C PRO A 109 -27.10 2.81 -32.93
N GLY A 110 -26.24 3.83 -33.00
CA GLY A 110 -26.63 5.25 -33.04
C GLY A 110 -26.60 5.96 -31.68
N PHE A 111 -26.45 5.22 -30.57
CA PHE A 111 -26.28 5.81 -29.25
C PHE A 111 -24.80 5.90 -28.91
N THR A 112 -24.23 7.10 -28.86
CA THR A 112 -22.83 7.28 -28.46
C THR A 112 -22.68 7.11 -26.94
N PRO A 113 -21.49 6.72 -26.44
CA PRO A 113 -21.21 6.66 -25.00
C PRO A 113 -21.58 7.97 -24.27
N GLN A 114 -21.32 9.10 -24.92
CA GLN A 114 -21.63 10.42 -24.37
C GLN A 114 -23.13 10.69 -24.27
N ALA A 115 -23.91 10.36 -25.31
CA ALA A 115 -25.36 10.47 -25.28
C ALA A 115 -25.98 9.57 -24.19
N CYS A 116 -25.44 8.35 -24.01
CA CYS A 116 -25.86 7.46 -22.93
C CYS A 116 -25.56 8.03 -21.53
N ARG A 117 -24.39 8.65 -21.34
CA ARG A 117 -24.01 9.30 -20.07
C ARG A 117 -24.93 10.47 -19.74
N GLU A 118 -25.14 11.39 -20.70
CA GLU A 118 -26.01 12.56 -20.54
C GLU A 118 -27.44 12.16 -20.23
N ARG A 119 -27.97 11.14 -20.93
CA ARG A 119 -29.30 10.61 -20.66
C ARG A 119 -29.40 9.93 -19.29
N ALA A 120 -28.38 9.18 -18.90
CA ALA A 120 -28.34 8.55 -17.59
C ALA A 120 -28.28 9.57 -16.44
N ALA A 121 -27.57 10.69 -16.61
CA ALA A 121 -27.55 11.78 -15.63
C ALA A 121 -28.93 12.43 -15.44
N GLN A 122 -29.69 12.61 -16.52
CA GLN A 122 -31.07 13.10 -16.46
C GLN A 122 -32.01 12.10 -15.76
N LEU A 123 -31.80 10.80 -15.97
CA LEU A 123 -32.60 9.74 -15.34
C LEU A 123 -32.24 9.52 -13.86
N SER A 124 -30.98 9.75 -13.48
CA SER A 124 -30.53 9.60 -12.10
C SER A 124 -30.98 10.74 -11.19
N GLY A 125 -31.52 11.84 -11.76
CA GLY A 125 -32.18 12.88 -11.00
C GLY A 125 -31.30 13.49 -9.91
N GLU A 126 -30.37 14.37 -10.30
CA GLU A 126 -30.25 15.61 -9.54
C GLU A 126 -31.61 16.31 -9.65
N LEU A 127 -32.52 15.95 -8.76
CA LEU A 127 -33.73 16.70 -8.48
C LEU A 127 -33.25 18.12 -8.11
N PRO A 128 -33.72 19.19 -8.77
CA PRO A 128 -33.62 20.50 -8.16
C PRO A 128 -34.28 20.41 -6.79
N GLU A 129 -33.60 20.90 -5.75
CA GLU A 129 -34.21 21.16 -4.45
C GLU A 129 -35.38 22.14 -4.66
N GLU A 130 -36.57 21.62 -4.91
CA GLU A 130 -37.82 22.35 -4.79
C GLU A 130 -38.12 22.51 -3.29
N VAL A 131 -37.43 23.44 -2.62
CA VAL A 131 -37.90 24.00 -1.36
C VAL A 131 -38.93 25.07 -1.70
N GLY A 132 -40.19 24.61 -1.82
CA GLY A 132 -41.33 25.48 -1.62
C GLY A 132 -41.48 25.80 -0.13
N ALA A 133 -41.49 27.08 0.22
CA ALA A 133 -42.43 27.72 1.16
C ALA A 133 -41.86 29.06 1.65
N GLU A 134 -42.38 30.16 1.13
CA GLU A 134 -42.76 31.29 1.99
C GLU A 134 -43.92 32.06 1.34
N GLU A 135 -45.14 31.57 1.58
CA GLU A 135 -46.29 32.47 1.78
C GLU A 135 -46.14 33.04 3.20
N GLY A 136 -46.10 34.36 3.34
CA GLY A 136 -45.69 34.97 4.61
C GLY A 136 -45.92 36.47 4.78
N LEU A 137 -47.11 36.95 4.37
CA LEU A 137 -47.76 38.23 4.73
C LEU A 137 -47.28 39.55 4.09
#